data_AF-A0A2V9BT26-F1
#
_entry.id   AF-A0A2V9BT26-F1
#
_cell.length_a   1.000
_cell.length_b   1.000
_cell.length_c   1.000
_cell.angle_alpha   90.00
_cell.angle_beta   90.00
_cell.angle_gamma   90.00
#
_symmetry.space_group_name_H-M   'P 1'
#
loop_
_entity.id
_entity.type
_entity.pdbx_description
1 polymer ?
#
loop_
_entity_poly.entity_id
_entity_poly.type
_entity_poly.pdbx_seq_one_letter_code
_entity_poly.pdbx_strand_id
1 'polypeptide(L)'
;MKVQISKLVLILILTVCLAAKTSPSQQKPAARHDYRVQNVTALDALIRLGETYNQPMGIVCGDNKIPKMLVSVEASQSTPQEAMDLLMRQLPEYEWKESGGVIFVLPRAMPPLTNKMLTTTITRFTAKDSSADHFSMLLWWELQRKLDPKSGAAGYMGVSHDITHPIDSIDLKGASVQQVLSEIVRKRRSAAWVIPPSIRSVKNTPRDRLWDIIIYAAPPLPLAQLCCLNMDDFK
;
A
#
# COMPACT_ATOMS: atom_id res chain seq x y z
N MET A 1 -17.35 52.72 38.32
CA MET A 1 -16.01 53.08 38.82
C MET A 1 -14.96 52.34 37.99
N LYS A 2 -14.11 53.09 37.28
CA LYS A 2 -12.91 52.59 36.58
C LYS A 2 -11.77 52.52 37.59
N VAL A 3 -11.04 51.42 37.64
CA VAL A 3 -9.70 51.37 38.27
C VAL A 3 -8.77 50.57 37.35
N GLN A 4 -7.91 51.30 36.64
CA GLN A 4 -6.66 50.79 36.06
C GLN A 4 -5.60 50.72 37.18
N ILE A 5 -4.90 49.60 37.34
CA ILE A 5 -3.62 49.54 38.07
C ILE A 5 -2.63 48.59 37.36
N SER A 6 -1.52 49.21 36.93
CA SER A 6 -0.12 48.74 36.86
C SER A 6 0.21 47.43 36.13
N LYS A 7 0.82 47.44 34.94
CA LYS A 7 2.24 47.73 34.62
C LYS A 7 3.27 47.00 35.51
N LEU A 8 4.17 46.30 34.81
CA LEU A 8 5.48 45.77 35.19
C LEU A 8 5.54 44.50 36.06
N VAL A 9 5.56 43.34 35.40
CA VAL A 9 6.46 42.24 35.78
C VAL A 9 7.14 41.73 34.51
N LEU A 10 8.29 42.34 34.22
CA LEU A 10 9.23 42.01 33.16
C LEU A 10 10.00 40.74 33.60
N ILE A 11 9.42 39.55 33.44
CA ILE A 11 10.15 38.30 33.66
C ILE A 11 10.94 37.97 32.40
N LEU A 12 12.25 38.14 32.57
CA LEU A 12 13.34 37.68 31.74
C LEU A 12 13.21 36.15 31.50
N ILE A 13 12.51 35.74 30.44
CA ILE A 13 12.53 34.33 30.01
C ILE A 13 13.86 34.13 29.28
N LEU A 14 14.87 33.66 30.04
CA LEU A 14 16.09 33.07 29.51
C LEU A 14 15.70 32.02 28.47
N THR A 15 15.86 32.39 27.20
CA THR A 15 15.65 31.48 26.08
C THR A 15 16.88 30.59 26.01
N VAL A 16 16.84 29.48 26.73
CA VAL A 16 17.85 28.42 26.62
C VAL A 16 17.64 27.77 25.25
N CYS A 17 18.36 28.24 24.25
CA CYS A 17 18.53 27.54 22.99
C CYS A 17 19.33 26.25 23.24
N LEU A 18 18.66 25.21 23.73
CA LEU A 18 19.16 23.85 23.61
C LEU A 18 19.22 23.50 22.12
N ALA A 19 20.35 23.80 21.50
CA ALA A 19 20.73 23.24 20.21
C ALA A 19 20.89 21.73 20.42
N ALA A 20 19.79 20.99 20.33
CA ALA A 20 19.82 19.55 20.22
C ALA A 20 20.67 19.24 18.99
N LYS A 21 21.90 18.75 19.23
CA LYS A 21 22.73 18.13 18.21
C LYS A 21 21.96 16.89 17.73
N THR A 22 21.09 17.08 16.76
CA THR A 22 20.56 15.99 15.95
C THR A 22 21.76 15.37 15.26
N SER A 23 22.27 14.28 15.84
CA SER A 23 23.26 13.44 15.16
C SER A 23 22.71 13.14 13.77
N PRO A 24 23.45 13.46 12.70
CA PRO A 24 23.01 13.12 11.35
C PRO A 24 22.79 11.61 11.35
N SER A 25 21.52 11.21 11.25
CA SER A 25 21.16 9.82 11.04
C SER A 25 21.93 9.38 9.81
N GLN A 26 22.91 8.49 9.98
CA GLN A 26 23.62 7.87 8.88
C GLN A 26 22.59 7.01 8.13
N GLN A 27 21.87 7.66 7.22
CA GLN A 27 21.00 6.98 6.27
C GLN A 27 21.91 6.09 5.43
N LYS A 28 21.79 4.77 5.63
CA LYS A 28 22.45 3.78 4.78
C LYS A 28 22.14 4.15 3.33
N PRO A 29 23.15 4.27 2.45
CA PRO A 29 22.93 4.56 1.04
C PRO A 29 21.88 3.61 0.47
N ALA A 30 20.90 4.16 -0.27
CA ALA A 30 19.88 3.36 -0.92
C ALA A 30 20.55 2.35 -1.87
N ALA A 31 20.07 1.11 -1.85
CA ALA A 31 20.55 0.08 -2.78
C ALA A 31 20.27 0.53 -4.22
N ARG A 32 21.27 0.36 -5.08
CA ARG A 32 21.20 0.71 -6.50
C ARG A 32 21.18 -0.58 -7.32
N HIS A 33 20.25 -0.65 -8.27
CA HIS A 33 20.09 -1.80 -9.15
C HIS A 33 19.89 -1.34 -10.59
N ASP A 34 20.20 -2.23 -11.52
CA ASP A 34 19.77 -2.07 -12.90
C ASP A 34 18.31 -2.53 -12.99
N TYR A 35 17.45 -1.66 -13.48
CA TYR A 35 16.03 -1.93 -13.69
C TYR A 35 15.71 -1.77 -15.16
N ARG A 36 15.31 -2.88 -15.80
CA ARG A 36 14.95 -2.91 -17.21
C ARG A 36 13.67 -3.71 -17.42
N VAL A 37 12.69 -3.09 -18.05
CA VAL A 37 11.47 -3.72 -18.55
C VAL A 37 11.20 -3.23 -19.96
N GLN A 38 10.73 -4.12 -20.84
CA GLN A 38 10.49 -3.80 -22.25
C GLN A 38 9.14 -4.38 -22.66
N ASN A 39 8.25 -3.50 -23.13
CA ASN A 39 6.95 -3.87 -23.68
C ASN A 39 6.12 -4.80 -22.76
N VAL A 40 6.11 -4.52 -21.46
CA VAL A 40 5.29 -5.22 -20.46
C VAL A 40 4.18 -4.30 -19.98
N THR A 41 3.13 -4.85 -19.34
CA THR A 41 2.08 -4.00 -18.77
C THR A 41 2.65 -3.07 -17.68
N ALA A 42 2.03 -1.91 -17.46
CA ALA A 42 2.45 -1.00 -16.40
C ALA A 42 2.35 -1.66 -15.01
N LEU A 43 1.37 -2.54 -14.81
CA LEU A 43 1.26 -3.33 -13.59
C LEU A 43 2.44 -4.29 -13.42
N ASP A 44 2.80 -5.04 -14.47
CA ASP A 44 3.98 -5.93 -14.47
C ASP A 44 5.25 -5.14 -14.18
N ALA A 45 5.42 -3.97 -14.80
CA ALA A 45 6.56 -3.10 -14.56
C ALA A 45 6.64 -2.67 -13.08
N LEU A 46 5.52 -2.22 -12.49
CA LEU A 46 5.44 -1.82 -11.09
C LEU A 46 5.78 -2.97 -10.14
N ILE A 47 5.20 -4.15 -10.36
CA ILE A 47 5.49 -5.33 -9.52
C ILE A 47 6.97 -5.74 -9.63
N ARG A 48 7.53 -5.76 -10.85
CA ARG A 48 8.96 -6.04 -11.05
C ARG A 48 9.86 -5.01 -10.39
N LEU A 49 9.45 -3.74 -10.33
CA LEU A 49 10.18 -2.70 -9.61
C LEU A 49 10.18 -3.02 -8.11
N GLY A 50 9.00 -3.30 -7.53
CA GLY A 50 8.88 -3.72 -6.14
C GLY A 50 9.76 -4.93 -5.81
N GLU A 51 9.78 -5.93 -6.68
CA GLU A 51 10.64 -7.11 -6.56
C GLU A 51 12.13 -6.76 -6.62
N THR A 52 12.56 -6.03 -7.66
CA THR A 52 13.97 -5.67 -7.91
C THR A 52 14.58 -4.93 -6.71
N TYR A 53 13.80 -4.03 -6.10
CA TYR A 53 14.25 -3.23 -4.97
C TYR A 53 13.84 -3.79 -3.61
N ASN A 54 13.17 -4.94 -3.57
CA ASN A 54 12.55 -5.52 -2.37
C ASN A 54 11.73 -4.48 -1.58
N GLN A 55 10.92 -3.72 -2.32
CA GLN A 55 10.18 -2.57 -1.83
C GLN A 55 8.69 -2.92 -1.70
N PRO A 56 8.10 -2.83 -0.50
CA PRO A 56 6.66 -2.98 -0.34
C PRO A 56 5.89 -1.94 -1.15
N MET A 57 4.82 -2.38 -1.84
CA MET A 57 4.02 -1.50 -2.69
C MET A 57 2.53 -1.57 -2.41
N GLY A 58 1.86 -0.45 -2.68
CA GLY A 58 0.41 -0.34 -2.71
C GLY A 58 -0.04 0.24 -4.04
N ILE A 59 -0.69 -0.55 -4.88
CA ILE A 59 -1.04 -0.16 -6.24
C ILE A 59 -2.55 -0.08 -6.36
N VAL A 60 -3.07 1.07 -6.77
CA VAL A 60 -4.48 1.21 -7.13
C VAL A 60 -4.58 1.35 -8.63
N CYS A 61 -5.13 0.33 -9.30
CA CYS A 61 -5.30 0.41 -10.76
C CYS A 61 -6.27 1.53 -11.14
N GLY A 62 -7.37 1.71 -10.39
CA GLY A 62 -8.34 2.79 -10.61
C GLY A 62 -9.22 2.62 -11.85
N ASP A 63 -8.60 2.30 -12.99
CA ASP A 63 -9.21 2.00 -14.28
C ASP A 63 -8.45 0.86 -14.99
N ASN A 64 -8.83 0.57 -16.23
CA ASN A 64 -8.24 -0.51 -17.03
C ASN A 64 -6.90 -0.12 -17.70
N LYS A 65 -6.32 1.05 -17.44
CA LYS A 65 -5.09 1.52 -18.10
C LYS A 65 -3.87 0.81 -17.55
N ILE A 66 -3.61 0.84 -16.24
CA ILE A 66 -2.44 0.15 -15.64
C ILE A 66 -2.29 -1.32 -16.08
N PRO A 67 -3.35 -2.16 -16.08
CA PRO A 67 -3.21 -3.56 -16.50
C PRO A 67 -3.12 -3.77 -18.01
N LYS A 68 -3.40 -2.77 -18.86
CA LYS A 68 -3.37 -2.89 -20.34
C LYS A 68 -2.25 -2.11 -21.01
N MET A 69 -1.82 -1.01 -20.40
CA MET A 69 -0.85 -0.09 -20.96
C MET A 69 0.53 -0.75 -20.96
N LEU A 70 1.15 -0.82 -22.13
CA LEU A 70 2.50 -1.33 -22.27
C LEU A 70 3.50 -0.20 -22.02
N VAL A 71 4.55 -0.50 -21.26
CA VAL A 71 5.61 0.44 -20.88
C VAL A 71 6.98 -0.18 -21.13
N SER A 72 7.97 0.69 -21.33
CA SER A 72 9.38 0.31 -21.41
C SER A 72 10.20 1.28 -20.57
N VAL A 73 11.01 0.75 -19.67
CA VAL A 73 11.88 1.55 -18.80
C VAL A 73 13.24 0.89 -18.76
N GLU A 74 14.29 1.70 -18.86
CA GLU A 74 15.66 1.29 -18.64
C GLU A 74 16.33 2.30 -17.74
N ALA A 75 16.85 1.81 -16.61
CA ALA A 75 17.54 2.61 -15.61
C ALA A 75 18.73 1.80 -15.09
N SER A 76 19.95 2.31 -15.26
CA SER A 76 21.17 1.67 -14.77
C SER A 76 21.59 2.26 -13.43
N GLN A 77 21.99 1.41 -12.49
CA GLN A 77 22.47 1.80 -11.15
C GLN A 77 21.56 2.81 -10.44
N SER A 78 20.25 2.60 -10.59
CA SER A 78 19.22 3.51 -10.12
C SER A 78 18.66 3.07 -8.77
N THR A 79 18.23 4.05 -7.99
CA THR A 79 17.43 3.88 -6.77
C THR A 79 15.97 3.55 -7.13
N PRO A 80 15.17 2.98 -6.20
CA PRO A 80 13.76 2.72 -6.48
C PRO A 80 12.99 3.99 -6.87
N GLN A 81 13.34 5.15 -6.31
CA GLN A 81 12.71 6.43 -6.62
C GLN A 81 13.02 6.88 -8.05
N GLU A 82 14.29 6.79 -8.49
CA GLU A 82 14.68 7.14 -9.86
C GLU A 82 14.01 6.22 -10.89
N ALA A 83 13.97 4.92 -10.64
CA ALA A 83 13.26 3.97 -11.49
C ALA A 83 11.75 4.24 -11.54
N MET A 84 11.14 4.58 -10.39
CA MET A 84 9.73 4.94 -10.30
C MET A 84 9.45 6.23 -11.08
N ASP A 85 10.26 7.27 -10.94
CA ASP A 85 10.09 8.53 -11.69
C ASP A 85 10.14 8.32 -13.20
N LEU A 86 11.02 7.44 -13.70
CA LEU A 86 11.08 7.10 -15.12
C LEU A 86 9.83 6.36 -15.59
N LEU A 87 9.33 5.42 -14.79
CA LEU A 87 8.10 4.68 -15.08
C LEU A 87 6.87 5.61 -15.07
N MET A 88 6.78 6.51 -14.09
CA MET A 88 5.64 7.39 -13.89
C MET A 88 5.52 8.49 -14.96
N ARG A 89 6.59 8.82 -15.69
CA ARG A 89 6.51 9.66 -16.90
C ARG A 89 5.61 9.08 -17.99
N GLN A 90 5.42 7.75 -18.00
CA GLN A 90 4.52 7.06 -18.92
C GLN A 90 3.09 6.93 -18.37
N LEU A 91 2.84 7.33 -17.11
CA LEU A 91 1.56 7.19 -16.43
C LEU A 91 1.05 8.56 -15.91
N PRO A 92 0.73 9.51 -16.80
CA PRO A 92 0.45 10.91 -16.41
C PRO A 92 -0.77 11.07 -15.49
N GLU A 93 -1.73 10.14 -15.55
CA GLU A 93 -2.95 10.13 -14.73
C GLU A 93 -2.74 9.53 -13.35
N TYR A 94 -1.53 9.07 -13.05
CA TYR A 94 -1.14 8.51 -11.77
C TYR A 94 -0.11 9.39 -11.09
N GLU A 95 0.00 9.19 -9.79
CA GLU A 95 1.03 9.74 -8.95
C GLU A 95 1.59 8.65 -8.05
N TRP A 96 2.82 8.87 -7.58
CA TRP A 96 3.43 7.99 -6.60
C TRP A 96 3.86 8.79 -5.37
N LYS A 97 3.89 8.10 -4.23
CA LYS A 97 4.42 8.64 -2.97
C LYS A 97 4.93 7.53 -2.09
N GLU A 98 5.87 7.83 -1.21
CA GLU A 98 6.33 6.91 -0.18
C GLU A 98 5.77 7.31 1.19
N SER A 99 5.21 6.35 1.92
CA SER A 99 4.74 6.59 3.29
C SER A 99 4.81 5.30 4.11
N GLY A 100 5.41 5.37 5.31
CA GLY A 100 5.52 4.21 6.20
C GLY A 100 6.34 3.04 5.61
N GLY A 101 7.29 3.33 4.71
CA GLY A 101 8.10 2.32 4.03
C GLY A 101 7.36 1.55 2.93
N VAL A 102 6.22 2.06 2.47
CA VAL A 102 5.47 1.52 1.33
C VAL A 102 5.43 2.57 0.22
N ILE A 103 5.73 2.17 -1.01
CA ILE A 103 5.53 3.02 -2.19
C ILE A 103 4.10 2.82 -2.69
N PHE A 104 3.34 3.90 -2.76
CA PHE A 104 1.99 3.91 -3.28
C PHE A 104 2.01 4.43 -4.71
N VAL A 105 1.30 3.75 -5.61
CA VAL A 105 0.97 4.23 -6.96
C VAL A 105 -0.54 4.35 -7.06
N LEU A 106 -1.01 5.59 -7.20
CA LEU A 106 -2.41 5.95 -7.04
C LEU A 106 -2.88 6.74 -8.27
N PRO A 107 -4.12 6.56 -8.73
CA PRO A 107 -4.70 7.47 -9.72
C PRO A 107 -4.84 8.87 -9.09
N ARG A 108 -4.51 9.91 -9.85
CA ARG A 108 -4.69 11.31 -9.41
C ARG A 108 -6.15 11.61 -9.05
N ALA A 109 -7.08 10.96 -9.75
CA ALA A 109 -8.51 10.98 -9.43
C ALA A 109 -8.94 9.62 -8.87
N MET A 110 -8.98 9.49 -7.55
CA MET A 110 -9.35 8.24 -6.89
C MET A 110 -10.83 7.90 -7.12
N PRO A 111 -11.17 6.68 -7.58
CA PRO A 111 -12.56 6.25 -7.66
C PRO A 111 -13.26 6.33 -6.29
N PRO A 112 -14.48 6.90 -6.18
CA PRO A 112 -15.12 7.14 -4.89
C PRO A 112 -15.30 5.89 -4.02
N LEU A 113 -15.67 4.76 -4.61
CA LEU A 113 -15.84 3.49 -3.89
C LEU A 113 -14.50 2.94 -3.39
N THR A 114 -13.45 3.00 -4.20
CA THR A 114 -12.09 2.63 -3.81
C THR A 114 -11.59 3.51 -2.67
N ASN A 115 -11.78 4.83 -2.76
CA ASN A 115 -11.40 5.75 -1.70
C ASN A 115 -12.16 5.44 -0.40
N LYS A 116 -13.48 5.25 -0.48
CA LYS A 116 -14.32 4.89 0.68
C LYS A 116 -13.85 3.59 1.33
N MET A 117 -13.54 2.57 0.54
CA MET A 117 -13.01 1.30 1.04
C MET A 117 -11.67 1.50 1.77
N LEU A 118 -10.67 2.09 1.10
CA LEU A 118 -9.32 2.27 1.63
C LEU A 118 -9.27 3.16 2.88
N THR A 119 -10.16 4.14 2.97
CA THR A 119 -10.28 5.04 4.13
C THR A 119 -11.19 4.51 5.24
N THR A 120 -11.90 3.40 5.04
CA THR A 120 -12.74 2.80 6.08
C THR A 120 -11.86 2.34 7.23
N THR A 121 -12.16 2.83 8.43
CA THR A 121 -11.44 2.48 9.66
C THR A 121 -11.98 1.20 10.29
N ILE A 122 -11.07 0.27 10.60
CA ILE A 122 -11.32 -0.92 11.41
C ILE A 122 -10.99 -0.60 12.86
N THR A 123 -11.92 -0.88 13.77
CA THR A 123 -11.78 -0.55 15.20
C THR A 123 -10.52 -1.17 15.81
N ARG A 124 -10.29 -2.46 15.51
CA ARG A 124 -9.06 -3.16 15.86
C ARG A 124 -8.83 -4.28 14.85
N PHE A 125 -7.62 -4.39 14.36
CA PHE A 125 -7.17 -5.50 13.54
C PHE A 125 -6.06 -6.23 14.30
N THR A 126 -6.31 -7.49 14.63
CA THR A 126 -5.32 -8.34 15.30
C THR A 126 -5.22 -9.67 14.58
N ALA A 127 -4.02 -10.03 14.17
CA ALA A 127 -3.71 -11.31 13.55
C ALA A 127 -2.34 -11.78 14.03
N LYS A 128 -2.17 -13.09 14.17
CA LYS A 128 -0.93 -13.69 14.69
C LYS A 128 -0.37 -14.70 13.70
N ASP A 129 0.93 -14.62 13.50
CA ASP A 129 1.83 -15.64 12.93
C ASP A 129 1.16 -16.51 11.84
N SER A 130 0.85 -15.89 10.72
CA SER A 130 0.17 -16.54 9.60
C SER A 130 0.65 -15.98 8.27
N SER A 131 0.07 -16.44 7.16
CA SER A 131 0.40 -15.92 5.84
C SER A 131 -0.20 -14.54 5.60
N ALA A 132 0.38 -13.80 4.64
CA ALA A 132 -0.18 -12.54 4.19
C ALA A 132 -1.60 -12.71 3.62
N ASP A 133 -1.87 -13.84 2.97
CA ASP A 133 -3.19 -14.21 2.44
C ASP A 133 -4.23 -14.38 3.57
N HIS A 134 -3.84 -15.05 4.66
CA HIS A 134 -4.71 -15.20 5.84
C HIS A 134 -5.03 -13.85 6.48
N PHE A 135 -4.02 -12.98 6.66
CA PHE A 135 -4.24 -11.64 7.22
C PHE A 135 -5.13 -10.79 6.31
N SER A 136 -4.94 -10.90 4.98
CA SER A 136 -5.77 -10.26 3.96
C SER A 136 -7.24 -10.73 4.05
N MET A 137 -7.47 -12.03 4.25
CA MET A 137 -8.81 -12.58 4.47
C MET A 137 -9.45 -12.09 5.78
N LEU A 138 -8.70 -12.06 6.88
CA LEU A 138 -9.20 -11.51 8.15
C LEU A 138 -9.61 -10.04 7.99
N LEU A 139 -8.82 -9.24 7.26
CA LEU A 139 -9.15 -7.84 6.99
C LEU A 139 -10.44 -7.72 6.18
N TRP A 140 -10.63 -8.60 5.20
CA TRP A 140 -11.87 -8.66 4.43
C TRP A 140 -13.08 -8.93 5.31
N TRP A 141 -13.01 -9.90 6.23
CA TRP A 141 -14.10 -10.15 7.18
C TRP A 141 -14.40 -8.96 8.08
N GLU A 142 -13.36 -8.29 8.60
CA GLU A 142 -13.54 -7.07 9.41
C GLU A 142 -14.24 -5.95 8.61
N LEU A 143 -13.85 -5.77 7.36
CA LEU A 143 -14.48 -4.81 6.46
C LEU A 143 -15.95 -5.17 6.17
N GLN A 144 -16.24 -6.42 5.82
CA GLN A 144 -17.62 -6.84 5.55
C GLN A 144 -18.52 -6.68 6.79
N ARG A 145 -18.04 -7.05 7.97
CA ARG A 145 -18.78 -6.87 9.23
C ARG A 145 -19.05 -5.39 9.53
N LYS A 146 -18.14 -4.50 9.16
CA LYS A 146 -18.32 -3.05 9.29
C LYS A 146 -19.39 -2.52 8.33
N LEU A 147 -19.43 -3.03 7.11
CA LEU A 147 -20.34 -2.58 6.05
C LEU A 147 -21.74 -3.20 6.16
N ASP A 148 -21.83 -4.43 6.68
CA ASP A 148 -23.09 -5.12 6.94
C ASP A 148 -23.02 -5.93 8.25
N PRO A 149 -23.25 -5.26 9.40
CA PRO A 149 -23.22 -5.91 10.71
C PRO A 149 -24.26 -7.02 10.89
N LYS A 150 -25.30 -7.05 10.04
CA LYS A 150 -26.38 -8.05 10.10
C LYS A 150 -26.10 -9.25 9.19
N SER A 151 -25.18 -9.12 8.24
CA SER A 151 -24.73 -10.26 7.47
C SER A 151 -23.96 -11.20 8.40
N GLY A 152 -24.51 -12.39 8.61
CA GLY A 152 -23.73 -13.50 9.13
C GLY A 152 -22.72 -13.88 8.04
N ALA A 153 -21.60 -13.16 7.97
CA ALA A 153 -20.54 -13.43 7.02
C ALA A 153 -19.90 -14.78 7.37
N ALA A 154 -20.55 -15.87 6.96
CA ALA A 154 -19.99 -17.21 6.94
C ALA A 154 -19.18 -17.34 5.65
N GLY A 155 -17.87 -17.37 5.76
CA GLY A 155 -16.96 -17.52 4.64
C GLY A 155 -16.12 -18.78 4.76
N TYR A 156 -15.86 -19.43 3.63
CA TYR A 156 -14.87 -20.50 3.52
C TYR A 156 -13.48 -19.91 3.71
N MET A 157 -12.69 -20.47 4.63
CA MET A 157 -11.24 -20.21 4.66
C MET A 157 -10.62 -20.97 3.50
N GLY A 158 -10.23 -20.24 2.46
CA GLY A 158 -9.39 -20.77 1.41
C GLY A 158 -8.11 -21.38 1.99
N VAL A 159 -7.55 -22.38 1.31
CA VAL A 159 -6.26 -22.93 1.69
C VAL A 159 -5.19 -21.89 1.37
N SER A 160 -4.51 -21.36 2.39
CA SER A 160 -3.42 -20.42 2.21
C SER A 160 -2.28 -21.06 1.41
N HIS A 161 -1.88 -20.43 0.30
CA HIS A 161 -0.80 -20.92 -0.56
C HIS A 161 0.61 -20.54 -0.08
N ASP A 162 0.76 -19.60 0.87
CA ASP A 162 2.08 -19.14 1.40
C ASP A 162 2.22 -19.44 2.90
N ILE A 163 2.22 -20.71 3.28
CA ILE A 163 2.46 -21.12 4.69
C ILE A 163 3.95 -21.11 5.08
N THR A 164 4.85 -20.99 4.11
CA THR A 164 6.31 -21.13 4.34
C THR A 164 6.95 -19.86 4.88
N HIS A 165 6.28 -18.71 4.78
CA HIS A 165 6.79 -17.42 5.21
C HIS A 165 5.75 -16.68 6.05
N PRO A 166 5.55 -17.09 7.32
CA PRO A 166 4.63 -16.38 8.19
C PRO A 166 5.08 -14.94 8.38
N ILE A 167 4.12 -14.02 8.38
CA ILE A 167 4.33 -12.65 8.82
C ILE A 167 4.11 -12.57 10.33
N ASP A 168 4.95 -11.76 10.99
CA ASP A 168 4.79 -11.50 12.42
C ASP A 168 3.38 -10.99 12.74
N SER A 169 2.97 -11.21 13.99
CA SER A 169 1.76 -10.64 14.55
C SER A 169 1.59 -9.12 14.26
N ILE A 170 0.37 -8.73 13.90
CA ILE A 170 -0.08 -7.35 13.73
C ILE A 170 -1.15 -7.06 14.78
N ASP A 171 -1.03 -5.93 15.49
CA ASP A 171 -2.09 -5.37 16.33
C ASP A 171 -2.21 -3.87 16.07
N LEU A 172 -3.25 -3.48 15.34
CA LEU A 172 -3.53 -2.11 14.97
C LEU A 172 -4.89 -1.68 15.52
N LYS A 173 -4.99 -0.47 16.06
CA LYS A 173 -6.24 0.10 16.59
C LYS A 173 -6.63 1.32 15.77
N GLY A 174 -7.88 1.39 15.35
CA GLY A 174 -8.40 2.51 14.56
C GLY A 174 -7.66 2.72 13.23
N ALA A 175 -7.13 1.65 12.62
CA ALA A 175 -6.41 1.72 11.36
C ALA A 175 -7.37 1.64 10.17
N SER A 176 -7.07 2.38 9.09
CA SER A 176 -7.79 2.25 7.83
C SER A 176 -7.46 0.94 7.11
N VAL A 177 -8.32 0.49 6.20
CA VAL A 177 -8.04 -0.67 5.32
C VAL A 177 -6.69 -0.50 4.63
N GLN A 178 -6.39 0.69 4.10
CA GLN A 178 -5.09 0.97 3.47
C GLN A 178 -3.92 0.77 4.43
N GLN A 179 -4.03 1.22 5.68
CA GLN A 179 -2.98 1.07 6.68
C GLN A 179 -2.76 -0.41 7.04
N VAL A 180 -3.83 -1.19 7.19
CA VAL A 180 -3.70 -2.64 7.46
C VAL A 180 -3.05 -3.37 6.27
N LEU A 181 -3.51 -3.11 5.04
CA LEU A 181 -2.89 -3.68 3.83
C LEU A 181 -1.40 -3.32 3.72
N SER A 182 -1.07 -2.06 4.00
CA SER A 182 0.31 -1.56 3.99
C SER A 182 1.17 -2.25 5.05
N GLU A 183 0.63 -2.48 6.25
CA GLU A 183 1.35 -3.20 7.30
C GLU A 183 1.58 -4.67 6.95
N ILE A 184 0.60 -5.33 6.32
CA ILE A 184 0.73 -6.72 5.84
C ILE A 184 1.93 -6.83 4.87
N VAL A 185 1.97 -6.00 3.83
CA VAL A 185 3.05 -6.06 2.84
C VAL A 185 4.40 -5.60 3.40
N ARG A 186 4.39 -4.61 4.31
CA ARG A 186 5.61 -4.13 4.97
C ARG A 186 6.23 -5.22 5.85
N LYS A 187 5.41 -5.98 6.59
CA LYS A 187 5.84 -7.13 7.39
C LYS A 187 6.35 -8.27 6.51
N ARG A 188 5.69 -8.54 5.38
CA ARG A 188 6.15 -9.54 4.39
C ARG A 188 7.45 -9.12 3.70
N ARG A 189 7.71 -7.81 3.58
CA ARG A 189 8.82 -7.13 2.89
C ARG A 189 8.82 -7.28 1.37
N SER A 190 8.57 -8.50 0.89
CA SER A 190 8.60 -8.85 -0.53
C SER A 190 7.19 -9.03 -1.08
N ALA A 191 6.34 -8.00 -0.96
CA ALA A 191 4.98 -8.06 -1.46
C ALA A 191 4.41 -6.70 -1.85
N ALA A 192 3.40 -6.74 -2.72
CA ALA A 192 2.54 -5.61 -3.05
C ALA A 192 1.09 -5.96 -2.72
N TRP A 193 0.28 -4.96 -2.37
CA TRP A 193 -1.18 -5.10 -2.45
C TRP A 193 -1.67 -4.34 -3.67
N VAL A 194 -2.63 -4.91 -4.38
CA VAL A 194 -3.17 -4.35 -5.63
C VAL A 194 -4.69 -4.26 -5.52
N ILE A 195 -5.22 -3.08 -5.83
CA ILE A 195 -6.67 -2.88 -6.00
C ILE A 195 -7.00 -2.97 -7.49
N PRO A 196 -7.88 -3.90 -7.91
CA PRO A 196 -8.23 -4.07 -9.31
C PRO A 196 -9.03 -2.85 -9.83
N PRO A 197 -9.19 -2.74 -11.16
CA PRO A 197 -10.04 -1.73 -11.76
C PRO A 197 -11.52 -1.86 -11.33
N SER A 198 -12.23 -0.73 -11.29
CA SER A 198 -13.71 -0.70 -11.33
C SER A 198 -14.43 -1.54 -10.25
N ILE A 199 -14.18 -1.26 -8.96
CA ILE A 199 -15.00 -1.82 -7.87
C ILE A 199 -16.43 -1.31 -7.98
N ARG A 200 -17.38 -2.20 -8.31
CA ARG A 200 -18.82 -1.87 -8.43
C ARG A 200 -19.53 -1.77 -7.07
N SER A 201 -19.10 -2.59 -6.10
CA SER A 201 -19.59 -2.61 -4.73
C SER A 201 -18.47 -3.07 -3.80
N VAL A 202 -18.48 -2.62 -2.54
CA VAL A 202 -17.60 -3.15 -1.49
C VAL A 202 -18.34 -4.20 -0.65
N LYS A 203 -19.65 -4.00 -0.45
CA LYS A 203 -20.50 -4.90 0.32
C LYS A 203 -20.77 -6.18 -0.46
N ASN A 204 -20.62 -7.33 0.20
CA ASN A 204 -20.83 -8.67 -0.34
C ASN A 204 -19.93 -8.99 -1.55
N THR A 205 -18.88 -8.20 -1.76
CA THR A 205 -17.93 -8.43 -2.84
C THR A 205 -16.84 -9.38 -2.34
N PRO A 206 -16.59 -10.50 -3.04
CA PRO A 206 -15.48 -11.40 -2.74
C PRO A 206 -14.14 -10.65 -2.61
N ARG A 207 -13.26 -11.12 -1.72
CA ARG A 207 -11.97 -10.46 -1.42
C ARG A 207 -11.13 -10.25 -2.67
N ASP A 208 -10.99 -11.28 -3.49
CA ASP A 208 -10.24 -11.30 -4.76
C ASP A 208 -10.74 -10.28 -5.79
N ARG A 209 -11.96 -9.73 -5.61
CA ARG A 209 -12.50 -8.63 -6.40
C ARG A 209 -12.31 -7.25 -5.76
N LEU A 210 -11.81 -7.18 -4.53
CA LEU A 210 -11.52 -5.94 -3.82
C LEU A 210 -10.03 -5.62 -3.76
N TRP A 211 -9.20 -6.63 -3.51
CA TRP A 211 -7.75 -6.51 -3.55
C TRP A 211 -7.09 -7.89 -3.63
N ASP A 212 -5.81 -7.88 -4.00
CA ASP A 212 -4.94 -9.04 -3.89
C ASP A 212 -3.60 -8.68 -3.25
N ILE A 213 -2.93 -9.68 -2.66
CA ILE A 213 -1.56 -9.57 -2.16
C ILE A 213 -0.64 -10.37 -3.09
N ILE A 214 0.19 -9.67 -3.85
CA ILE A 214 1.17 -10.27 -4.74
C ILE A 214 2.48 -10.40 -3.99
N ILE A 215 2.89 -11.64 -3.74
CA ILE A 215 4.20 -11.94 -3.16
C ILE A 215 5.23 -11.93 -4.28
N TYR A 216 6.33 -11.20 -4.08
CA TYR A 216 7.44 -11.20 -5.02
C TYR A 216 8.14 -12.56 -4.97
N ALA A 217 8.38 -13.14 -6.13
CA ALA A 217 9.01 -14.45 -6.26
C ALA A 217 10.15 -14.33 -7.27
N ALA A 218 11.24 -15.06 -7.05
CA ALA A 218 12.31 -15.21 -8.04
C ALA A 218 12.24 -16.63 -8.61
N PRO A 219 11.90 -16.83 -9.90
CA PRO A 219 11.63 -15.81 -10.91
C PRO A 219 10.23 -15.14 -10.75
N PRO A 220 10.05 -13.92 -11.30
CA PRO A 220 8.78 -13.19 -11.22
C PRO A 220 7.61 -14.04 -11.73
N LEU A 221 6.51 -14.10 -10.97
CA LEU A 221 5.29 -14.76 -11.43
C LEU A 221 4.75 -14.04 -12.67
N PRO A 222 4.35 -14.75 -13.74
CA PRO A 222 3.64 -14.13 -14.84
C PRO A 222 2.33 -13.54 -14.32
N LEU A 223 2.11 -12.22 -14.40
CA LEU A 223 0.89 -11.61 -13.85
C LEU A 223 -0.39 -12.12 -14.55
N ALA A 224 -0.28 -12.67 -15.76
CA ALA A 224 -1.36 -13.40 -16.43
C ALA A 224 -1.91 -14.60 -15.62
N GLN A 225 -1.16 -15.08 -14.62
CA GLN A 225 -1.57 -16.16 -13.72
C GLN A 225 -2.24 -15.64 -12.43
N LEU A 226 -2.25 -14.33 -12.19
CA LEU A 226 -2.98 -13.75 -11.07
C LEU A 226 -4.46 -13.66 -11.45
N CYS A 227 -5.23 -14.68 -11.02
CA CYS A 227 -6.64 -14.88 -11.38
C CYS A 227 -7.53 -13.64 -11.17
N CYS A 228 -7.19 -12.74 -10.24
CA CYS A 228 -7.95 -11.53 -9.93
C CYS A 228 -7.76 -10.38 -10.95
N LEU A 229 -6.72 -10.45 -11.78
CA LEU A 229 -6.40 -9.46 -12.81
C LEU A 229 -6.86 -9.88 -14.20
N ASN A 230 -7.46 -11.06 -14.33
CA ASN A 230 -7.99 -11.51 -15.61
C ASN A 230 -9.27 -10.73 -15.92
N MET A 231 -9.09 -9.62 -16.64
CA MET A 231 -10.13 -8.59 -16.80
C MET A 231 -11.29 -8.98 -17.72
N ASP A 232 -11.18 -10.12 -18.40
CA ASP A 232 -12.20 -10.58 -19.33
C ASP A 232 -13.51 -10.99 -18.64
N ASP A 233 -13.46 -11.28 -17.33
CA ASP A 233 -14.62 -11.66 -16.52
C ASP A 233 -15.42 -10.46 -15.94
N PHE A 234 -15.02 -9.22 -16.24
CA PHE A 234 -15.66 -8.00 -15.68
C PHE A 234 -16.70 -7.34 -16.60
N LYS A 235 -17.18 -8.04 -17.65
CA LYS A 235 -18.29 -7.56 -18.49
C LYS A 235 -19.58 -7.48 -17.69
#